data_AF-A0A9N9ND41-F1
#
_entry.id   AF-A0A9N9ND41-F1
#
_cell.length_a   1.000
_cell.length_b   1.000
_cell.length_c   1.000
_cell.angle_alpha   90.00
_cell.angle_beta   90.00
_cell.angle_gamma   90.00
#
_symmetry.space_group_name_H-M   'P 1'
#
loop_
_entity.id
_entity.type
_entity.pdbx_description
1 polymer ?
#
loop_
_entity_poly.entity_id
_entity_poly.type
_entity_poly.pdbx_seq_one_letter_code
_entity_poly.pdbx_strand_id
1 'polypeptide(L)'
;QVVPEMIRLARPGGWVEILEGDACLTSNGSVTNRVARALNNFMTSKGINPKIGKEFPRIFEKTNAFSEIKYEEKSITLGNKGGKTGKETLHCYVSGLNSSRGILAASMNVTPEHYDALLETILI
;
A
#
# COMPACT_ATOMS: atom_id res chain seq x y z
N GLN A 1 -16.16 -3.33 10.67
CA GLN A 1 -17.43 -3.89 10.16
C GLN A 1 -17.22 -4.96 9.08
N VAL A 2 -16.12 -4.96 8.31
CA VAL A 2 -15.91 -5.96 7.23
C VAL A 2 -15.57 -7.37 7.73
N VAL A 3 -14.66 -7.51 8.70
CA VAL A 3 -14.20 -8.83 9.18
C VAL A 3 -15.33 -9.75 9.71
N PRO A 4 -16.29 -9.27 10.54
CA PRO A 4 -17.43 -10.08 10.95
C PRO A 4 -18.26 -10.63 9.77
N GLU A 5 -18.39 -9.86 8.70
CA GLU A 5 -19.14 -10.27 7.52
C GLU A 5 -18.38 -11.32 6.70
N MET A 6 -17.05 -11.22 6.61
CA MET A 6 -16.22 -12.26 6.01
C MET A 6 -16.36 -13.59 6.76
N ILE A 7 -16.40 -13.56 8.09
CA ILE A 7 -16.62 -14.75 8.94
C ILE A 7 -18.01 -15.34 8.65
N ARG A 8 -19.06 -14.51 8.57
CA ARG A 8 -20.43 -14.95 8.30
C ARG A 8 -20.58 -15.65 6.93
N LEU A 9 -19.83 -15.19 5.93
CA LEU A 9 -19.85 -15.74 4.58
C LEU A 9 -19.01 -17.01 4.44
N ALA A 10 -18.00 -17.19 5.29
CA ALA A 10 -17.21 -18.41 5.33
C ALA A 10 -18.05 -19.57 5.88
N ARG A 11 -18.02 -20.72 5.19
CA ARG A 11 -18.59 -21.96 5.73
C ARG A 11 -17.89 -22.34 7.04
N PRO A 12 -18.56 -23.02 7.99
CA PRO A 12 -17.89 -23.60 9.15
C PRO A 12 -16.68 -24.46 8.75
N GLY A 13 -15.52 -24.23 9.37
CA GLY A 13 -14.25 -24.88 9.02
C GLY A 13 -13.61 -24.42 7.70
N GLY A 14 -14.15 -23.36 7.06
CA GLY A 14 -13.57 -22.71 5.90
C GLY A 14 -12.41 -21.77 6.25
N TRP A 15 -11.77 -21.24 5.20
CA TRP A 15 -10.66 -20.29 5.32
C TRP A 15 -11.11 -18.89 4.90
N VAL A 16 -10.56 -17.88 5.57
CA VAL A 16 -10.61 -16.48 5.13
C VAL A 16 -9.19 -16.06 4.80
N GLU A 17 -8.96 -15.61 3.57
CA GLU A 17 -7.65 -15.14 3.10
C GLU A 17 -7.74 -13.67 2.70
N ILE A 18 -6.76 -12.87 3.12
CA ILE A 18 -6.59 -11.48 2.72
C ILE A 18 -5.16 -11.29 2.24
N LEU A 19 -5.01 -10.72 1.04
CA LEU A 19 -3.75 -10.19 0.54
C LEU A 19 -3.88 -8.67 0.47
N GLU A 20 -2.98 -7.96 1.14
CA GLU A 20 -2.99 -6.50 1.20
C GLU A 20 -1.60 -5.94 0.87
N GLY A 21 -1.55 -4.84 0.14
CA GLY A 21 -0.31 -4.11 -0.14
C GLY A 21 0.03 -3.13 0.98
N ASP A 22 1.31 -3.05 1.35
CA ASP A 22 1.81 -1.96 2.21
C ASP A 22 2.39 -0.85 1.31
N ALA A 23 1.94 0.39 1.49
CA ALA A 23 2.48 1.55 0.77
C ALA A 23 3.86 1.99 1.30
N CYS A 24 4.45 1.26 2.24
CA CYS A 24 5.76 1.54 2.82
C CYS A 24 6.89 0.97 1.98
N LEU A 25 7.39 1.82 1.10
CA LEU A 25 8.65 1.58 0.44
C LEU A 25 9.81 1.75 1.43
N THR A 26 10.77 0.81 1.41
CA THR A 26 11.99 0.88 2.22
C THR A 26 13.21 1.10 1.32
N SER A 27 14.26 1.73 1.85
CA SER A 27 15.55 1.93 1.15
C SER A 27 15.46 2.73 -0.17
N ASN A 28 14.60 3.74 -0.23
CA ASN A 28 14.43 4.56 -1.44
C ASN A 28 15.27 5.84 -1.43
N GLY A 29 15.40 6.44 -2.62
CA GLY A 29 15.91 7.79 -2.80
C GLY A 29 15.04 8.86 -2.13
N SER A 30 15.62 10.05 -1.95
CA SER A 30 14.99 11.19 -1.27
C SER A 30 13.66 11.61 -1.91
N VAL A 31 13.57 11.59 -3.25
CA VAL A 31 12.35 11.93 -3.99
C VAL A 31 11.23 10.93 -3.72
N THR A 32 11.50 9.64 -3.88
CA THR A 32 10.52 8.57 -3.60
C THR A 32 10.02 8.65 -2.16
N ASN A 33 10.90 8.89 -1.18
CA ASN A 33 10.50 9.04 0.22
C ASN A 33 9.60 10.27 0.44
N ARG A 34 9.87 11.38 -0.26
CA ARG A 34 9.04 12.60 -0.18
C ARG A 34 7.64 12.34 -0.73
N VAL A 35 7.53 11.72 -1.91
CA VAL A 35 6.24 11.41 -2.55
C VAL A 35 5.46 10.36 -1.75
N ALA A 36 6.12 9.30 -1.29
CA ALA A 36 5.50 8.27 -0.46
C ALA A 36 4.97 8.84 0.87
N ARG A 37 5.69 9.80 1.48
CA ARG A 37 5.21 10.51 2.68
C ARG A 37 3.96 11.34 2.40
N ALA A 38 3.93 12.05 1.27
CA ALA A 38 2.75 12.83 0.87
C ALA A 38 1.53 11.92 0.70
N LEU A 39 1.70 10.77 0.04
CA LEU A 39 0.65 9.77 -0.11
C LEU A 39 0.19 9.20 1.23
N ASN A 40 1.10 8.81 2.12
CA ASN A 40 0.77 8.28 3.44
C ASN A 40 0.01 9.31 4.29
N ASN A 41 0.44 10.57 4.28
CA ASN A 41 -0.25 11.65 4.97
C ASN A 41 -1.66 11.86 4.41
N PHE A 42 -1.79 11.84 3.08
CA PHE A 42 -3.09 11.96 2.43
C PHE A 42 -4.02 10.80 2.81
N MET A 43 -3.59 9.55 2.71
CA MET A 43 -4.37 8.37 3.12
C MET A 43 -4.79 8.48 4.59
N THR A 44 -3.85 8.83 5.47
CA THR A 44 -4.13 8.99 6.91
C THR A 44 -5.15 10.11 7.16
N SER A 45 -5.08 11.23 6.43
CA SER A 45 -6.06 12.33 6.52
C SER A 45 -7.48 11.92 6.11
N LYS A 46 -7.61 10.83 5.34
CA LYS A 46 -8.88 10.21 4.96
C LYS A 46 -9.30 9.06 5.88
N GLY A 47 -8.57 8.84 6.99
CA GLY A 47 -8.83 7.74 7.92
C GLY A 47 -8.42 6.37 7.38
N ILE A 48 -7.61 6.31 6.33
CA ILE A 48 -7.10 5.07 5.74
C ILE A 48 -5.75 4.75 6.37
N ASN A 49 -5.60 3.54 6.91
CA ASN A 49 -4.32 3.04 7.41
C ASN A 49 -3.52 2.38 6.27
N PRO A 50 -2.44 3.00 5.77
CA PRO A 50 -1.65 2.45 4.66
C PRO A 50 -0.85 1.20 5.03
N LYS A 51 -0.83 0.83 6.32
CA LYS A 51 -0.16 -0.34 6.89
C LYS A 51 -1.14 -1.34 7.49
N ILE A 52 -2.41 -1.33 7.07
CA ILE A 52 -3.47 -2.16 7.66
C ILE A 52 -3.14 -3.67 7.60
N GLY A 53 -2.35 -4.09 6.61
CA GLY A 53 -1.86 -5.46 6.47
C GLY A 53 -1.30 -6.06 7.76
N LYS A 54 -0.49 -5.26 8.49
CA LYS A 54 0.17 -5.69 9.74
C LYS A 54 -0.79 -5.77 10.93
N GLU A 55 -1.97 -5.17 10.82
CA GLU A 55 -2.99 -5.17 11.88
C GLU A 55 -3.98 -6.33 11.76
N PHE A 56 -4.04 -7.01 10.60
CA PHE A 56 -5.01 -8.10 10.39
C PHE A 56 -4.90 -9.23 11.41
N PRO A 57 -3.71 -9.73 11.81
CA PRO A 57 -3.63 -10.78 12.83
C PRO A 57 -4.36 -10.38 14.11
N ARG A 58 -4.06 -9.19 14.62
CA ARG A 58 -4.70 -8.62 15.82
C ARG A 58 -6.20 -8.38 15.63
N ILE A 59 -6.64 -7.95 14.44
CA ILE A 59 -8.05 -7.74 14.14
C ILE A 59 -8.81 -9.09 14.16
N PHE A 60 -8.23 -10.13 13.57
CA PHE A 60 -8.82 -11.47 13.55
C PHE A 60 -8.83 -12.13 14.93
N GLU A 61 -7.73 -12.03 15.70
CA GLU A 61 -7.65 -12.53 17.08
C GLU A 61 -8.78 -11.99 17.95
N LYS A 62 -9.06 -10.68 17.85
CA LYS A 62 -10.13 -10.02 18.61
C LYS A 62 -11.54 -10.58 18.35
N THR A 63 -11.74 -11.31 17.26
CA THR A 63 -13.04 -11.91 16.95
C THR A 63 -13.29 -13.21 17.70
N ASN A 64 -12.24 -13.90 18.16
CA ASN A 64 -12.29 -15.25 18.71
C ASN A 64 -13.01 -16.28 17.80
N ALA A 65 -13.14 -16.00 16.49
CA ALA A 65 -13.89 -16.82 15.54
C ALA A 65 -13.02 -17.81 14.77
N PHE A 66 -11.70 -17.68 14.84
CA PHE A 66 -10.73 -18.50 14.10
C PHE A 66 -9.97 -19.43 15.04
N SER A 67 -9.86 -20.69 14.65
CA SER A 67 -9.03 -21.68 15.36
C SER A 67 -7.54 -21.55 15.02
N GLU A 68 -7.22 -20.97 13.86
CA GLU A 68 -5.86 -20.76 13.39
C GLU A 68 -5.76 -19.42 12.64
N ILE A 69 -4.70 -18.66 12.91
CA ILE A 69 -4.38 -17.41 12.20
C ILE A 69 -2.95 -17.52 11.71
N LYS A 70 -2.75 -17.39 10.40
CA LYS A 70 -1.44 -17.37 9.75
C LYS A 70 -1.21 -15.99 9.13
N TYR A 71 0.02 -15.49 9.24
CA TYR A 71 0.45 -14.22 8.67
C TYR A 71 1.79 -14.39 8.00
N GLU A 72 1.90 -13.91 6.76
CA GLU A 72 3.14 -13.86 6.00
C GLU A 72 3.31 -12.45 5.41
N GLU A 73 4.52 -11.91 5.53
CA GLU A 73 4.92 -10.70 4.83
C GLU A 73 5.83 -11.07 3.65
N LYS A 74 5.49 -10.60 2.46
CA LYS A 74 6.29 -10.82 1.24
C LYS A 74 6.72 -9.48 0.68
N SER A 75 8.03 -9.28 0.60
CA SER A 75 8.64 -8.08 0.03
C SER A 75 9.05 -8.33 -1.42
N ILE A 76 8.89 -7.30 -2.24
CA ILE A 76 9.40 -7.28 -3.61
C ILE A 76 10.38 -6.13 -3.78
N THR A 77 11.40 -6.34 -4.61
CA THR A 77 12.26 -5.25 -5.07
C THR A 77 11.57 -4.55 -6.24
N LEU A 78 11.41 -3.24 -6.19
CA LEU A 78 10.84 -2.47 -7.30
C LEU A 78 11.87 -2.15 -8.39
N GLY A 79 11.39 -1.95 -9.61
CA GLY A 79 12.19 -1.56 -10.77
C GLY A 79 13.05 -2.69 -11.32
N ASN A 80 14.10 -2.32 -12.05
CA ASN A 80 14.89 -3.27 -12.85
C ASN A 80 15.54 -4.40 -12.02
N LYS A 81 15.93 -4.11 -10.78
CA LYS A 81 16.56 -5.09 -9.87
C LYS A 81 15.58 -6.16 -9.37
N GLY A 82 14.27 -5.93 -9.48
CA GLY A 82 13.22 -6.89 -9.13
C GLY A 82 12.76 -7.79 -10.27
N GLY A 83 13.46 -7.80 -11.40
CA GLY A 83 13.05 -8.56 -12.58
C GLY A 83 11.71 -8.08 -13.15
N LYS A 84 10.97 -8.96 -13.81
CA LYS A 84 9.69 -8.61 -14.46
C LYS A 84 8.67 -8.07 -13.46
N THR A 85 8.43 -8.78 -12.34
CA THR A 85 7.46 -8.38 -11.32
C THR A 85 7.80 -7.01 -10.71
N GLY A 86 9.09 -6.75 -10.43
CA GLY A 86 9.52 -5.46 -9.90
C GLY A 86 9.28 -4.28 -10.85
N LYS A 87 9.49 -4.48 -12.15
CA LYS A 87 9.23 -3.46 -13.17
C LYS A 87 7.74 -3.16 -13.31
N GLU A 88 6.91 -4.20 -13.46
CA GLU A 88 5.46 -4.03 -13.58
C GLU A 88 4.86 -3.39 -12.33
N THR A 89 5.34 -3.79 -11.15
CA THR A 89 4.84 -3.21 -9.90
C THR A 89 5.26 -1.76 -9.73
N LEU A 90 6.48 -1.39 -10.16
CA LEU A 90 6.90 0.02 -10.19
C LEU A 90 6.01 0.84 -11.13
N HIS A 91 5.67 0.30 -12.31
CA HIS A 91 4.77 0.96 -13.24
C HIS A 91 3.36 1.18 -12.65
N CYS A 92 2.80 0.17 -11.99
CA CYS A 92 1.54 0.28 -11.27
C CYS A 92 1.60 1.33 -10.14
N TYR A 93 2.70 1.32 -9.37
CA TYR A 93 2.92 2.27 -8.28
C TYR A 93 2.95 3.72 -8.80
N VAL A 94 3.75 4.00 -9.83
CA VAL A 94 3.85 5.34 -10.43
C VAL A 94 2.53 5.75 -11.09
N SER A 95 1.81 4.82 -11.73
CA SER A 95 0.48 5.09 -12.29
C SER A 95 -0.53 5.50 -11.21
N GLY A 96 -0.49 4.86 -10.04
CA GLY A 96 -1.31 5.23 -8.88
C GLY A 96 -0.97 6.62 -8.34
N LEU A 97 0.32 6.95 -8.25
CA LEU A 97 0.79 8.29 -7.87
C LEU A 97 0.31 9.35 -8.87
N ASN A 98 0.45 9.09 -10.17
CA ASN A 98 0.01 10.00 -11.22
C ASN A 98 -1.51 10.20 -11.24
N SER A 99 -2.28 9.14 -10.95
CA SER A 99 -3.74 9.25 -10.80
C SER A 99 -4.15 10.18 -9.65
N SER A 100 -3.27 10.36 -8.67
CA SER A 100 -3.46 11.25 -7.52
C SER A 100 -2.71 12.58 -7.68
N ARG A 101 -2.19 12.89 -8.87
CA ARG A 101 -1.29 14.02 -9.17
C ARG A 101 -1.74 15.34 -8.57
N GLY A 102 -2.97 15.77 -8.84
CA GLY A 102 -3.47 17.07 -8.37
C GLY A 102 -3.50 17.18 -6.84
N ILE A 103 -3.94 16.11 -6.17
CA ILE A 103 -4.00 16.04 -4.71
C ILE A 103 -2.59 16.01 -4.12
N LEU A 104 -1.70 15.19 -4.68
CA LEU A 104 -0.35 15.03 -4.14
C LEU A 104 0.51 16.27 -4.39
N ALA A 105 0.44 16.88 -5.58
CA ALA A 105 1.12 18.14 -5.87
C ALA A 105 0.69 19.26 -4.90
N ALA A 106 -0.63 19.42 -4.68
CA ALA A 106 -1.16 20.38 -3.71
C ALA A 106 -0.69 20.06 -2.28
N SER A 107 -0.76 18.80 -1.85
CA SER A 107 -0.31 18.37 -0.51
C SER A 107 1.19 18.60 -0.28
N MET A 108 1.98 18.59 -1.35
CA MET A 108 3.43 18.82 -1.33
C MET A 108 3.80 20.30 -1.52
N ASN A 109 2.82 21.18 -1.74
CA ASN A 109 2.97 22.59 -2.08
C ASN A 109 3.91 22.81 -3.27
N VAL A 110 3.71 22.04 -4.35
CA VAL A 110 4.47 22.17 -5.61
C VAL A 110 3.52 22.35 -6.79
N THR A 111 4.03 22.90 -7.88
CA THR A 111 3.25 22.93 -9.12
C THR A 111 3.08 21.51 -9.67
N PRO A 112 2.02 21.25 -10.43
CA PRO A 112 1.82 19.95 -11.02
C PRO A 112 2.96 19.54 -11.99
N GLU A 113 3.57 20.49 -12.69
CA GLU A 113 4.71 20.25 -13.60
C GLU A 113 5.96 19.85 -12.81
N HIS A 114 6.20 20.48 -11.66
CA HIS A 114 7.28 20.07 -10.77
C HIS A 114 7.03 18.68 -10.18
N TYR A 115 5.78 18.34 -9.90
CA TYR A 115 5.42 17.00 -9.45
C TYR A 115 5.69 15.94 -10.51
N ASP A 116 5.38 16.21 -11.78
CA ASP A 116 5.68 15.29 -12.89
C ASP A 116 7.19 15.03 -13.02
N ALA A 117 7.99 16.09 -12.94
CA ALA A 117 9.45 15.97 -12.95
C ALA A 117 9.96 15.09 -11.79
N LEU A 118 9.32 15.15 -10.61
CA LEU A 118 9.65 14.25 -9.50
C LEU A 118 9.30 12.79 -9.82
N LEU A 119 8.15 12.52 -10.44
CA LEU A 119 7.76 11.15 -10.81
C LEU A 119 8.67 10.54 -11.88
N GLU A 120 9.15 11.32 -12.83
CA GLU A 120 10.11 10.86 -13.84
C GLU A 120 11.40 10.33 -13.20
N THR A 121 11.87 10.96 -12.11
CA THR A 121 13.06 10.48 -11.37
C THR A 121 12.85 9.15 -10.66
N ILE A 122 11.60 8.72 -10.43
CA ILE A 122 11.27 7.44 -9.78
C ILE A 122 11.31 6.27 -10.78
N LEU A 123 11.13 6.54 -12.08
CA LEU A 123 11.13 5.52 -13.13
C LEU A 123 12.53 5.10 -13.60
N ILE A 124 13.58 5.80 -13.17
CA ILE A 124 14.99 5.59 -13.52
C ILE A 124 15.65 4.63 -12.52
#